data_AF-A0A383DPM6-F1
#
_entry.id   AF-A0A383DPM6-F1
#
_cell.length_a   1.000
_cell.length_b   1.000
_cell.length_c   1.000
_cell.angle_alpha   90.00
_cell.angle_beta   90.00
_cell.angle_gamma   90.00
#
_symmetry.space_group_name_H-M   'P 1'
#
loop_
_entity.id
_entity.type
_entity.pdbx_description
1 polymer ?
#
loop_
_entity_poly.entity_id
_entity_poly.type
_entity_poly.pdbx_seq_one_letter_code
_entity_poly.pdbx_strand_id
1 'polypeptide(L)'
;QQHFKSESGGDGKGKNQTGANGKNLIIKVPLGTEIYNEDKTVLLSELINKDQKAILAFGGKGGLGNAHFKSSTNQAPRKFTYGEKLEEKWIRLSLKLFADVGIIGKPNAGKSTLLSKISGAEPKIADYPFTTLHPILGVLKRFDQEIIVADIPGLIHGAHEGKGLGDKFLAHIERCKVLLHIIDCSEKNFMDNYNIVQDEIVKYGKNLNEKIELVALSKSDLISDQKKDLLEMI
;
A
#
# COMPACT_ATOMS: atom_id res chain seq x y z
N GLN A 1 -1.62 -14.36 -11.08
CA GLN A 1 -0.64 -15.47 -11.22
C GLN A 1 0.07 -15.62 -9.88
N GLN A 2 0.08 -16.82 -9.28
CA GLN A 2 0.61 -17.03 -7.92
C GLN A 2 2.03 -17.60 -7.88
N HIS A 3 2.51 -18.18 -8.98
CA HIS A 3 3.86 -18.73 -9.08
C HIS A 3 4.69 -17.91 -10.06
N PHE A 4 5.86 -17.49 -9.59
CA PHE A 4 6.84 -16.70 -10.34
C PHE A 4 8.13 -17.50 -10.44
N LYS A 5 8.59 -17.77 -11.66
CA LYS A 5 9.83 -18.52 -11.94
C LYS A 5 10.69 -17.71 -12.89
N SER A 6 11.94 -17.44 -12.49
CA SER A 6 12.94 -16.83 -13.38
C SER A 6 13.40 -17.82 -14.45
N GLU A 7 14.05 -17.30 -15.48
CA GLU A 7 14.63 -18.12 -16.54
C GLU A 7 15.83 -18.91 -16.02
N SER A 8 15.98 -20.16 -16.46
CA SER A 8 17.17 -20.97 -16.15
C SER A 8 18.40 -20.44 -16.91
N GLY A 9 19.59 -20.65 -16.35
CA GLY A 9 20.83 -20.47 -17.09
C GLY A 9 20.93 -21.46 -18.25
N GLY A 10 21.68 -21.09 -19.29
CA GLY A 10 21.98 -21.99 -20.40
C GLY A 10 23.11 -22.97 -20.06
N ASP A 11 23.14 -24.09 -20.77
CA ASP A 11 24.24 -25.06 -20.66
C ASP A 11 25.51 -24.56 -21.36
N GLY A 12 26.66 -24.98 -20.82
CA GLY A 12 27.93 -24.88 -21.54
C GLY A 12 27.94 -25.75 -22.80
N LYS A 13 28.76 -25.37 -23.77
CA LYS A 13 28.91 -26.10 -25.04
C LYS A 13 30.38 -26.40 -25.33
N GLY A 14 30.61 -27.26 -26.32
CA GLY A 14 31.94 -27.55 -26.83
C GLY A 14 32.69 -26.29 -27.27
N LYS A 15 34.01 -26.42 -27.50
CA LYS A 15 34.90 -25.28 -27.81
C LYS A 15 35.01 -24.26 -26.65
N ASN A 16 34.95 -24.73 -25.41
CA ASN A 16 35.07 -23.92 -24.19
C ASN A 16 34.03 -22.77 -24.11
N GLN A 17 32.82 -23.00 -24.62
CA GLN A 17 31.76 -22.00 -24.57
C GLN A 17 30.97 -22.14 -23.27
N THR A 18 30.87 -21.06 -22.49
CA THR A 18 30.04 -21.00 -21.29
C THR A 18 28.59 -20.70 -21.65
N GLY A 19 27.66 -21.24 -20.85
CA GLY A 19 26.25 -20.93 -20.98
C GLY A 19 25.92 -19.50 -20.52
N ALA A 20 24.87 -18.91 -21.09
CA ALA A 20 24.40 -17.59 -20.69
C ALA A 20 23.70 -17.64 -19.32
N ASN A 21 23.76 -16.54 -18.58
CA ASN A 21 23.00 -16.40 -17.34
C ASN A 21 21.49 -16.28 -17.66
N GLY A 22 20.66 -16.89 -16.81
CA GLY A 22 19.21 -16.70 -16.88
C GLY A 22 18.84 -15.25 -16.55
N LYS A 23 17.75 -14.74 -17.15
CA LYS A 23 17.27 -13.39 -16.87
C LYS A 23 16.60 -13.31 -15.50
N ASN A 24 16.86 -12.21 -14.80
CA ASN A 24 16.17 -11.88 -13.57
C ASN A 24 14.68 -11.66 -13.84
N LEU A 25 13.83 -12.22 -12.97
CA LEU A 25 12.41 -11.92 -12.95
C LEU A 25 12.15 -10.77 -11.99
N ILE A 26 11.62 -9.65 -12.52
CA ILE A 26 11.27 -8.48 -11.72
C ILE A 26 9.76 -8.50 -11.49
N ILE A 27 9.35 -8.66 -10.24
CA ILE A 27 7.95 -8.51 -9.83
C ILE A 27 7.75 -7.06 -9.40
N LYS A 28 6.97 -6.31 -10.16
CA LYS A 28 6.60 -4.94 -9.80
C LYS A 28 5.50 -4.99 -8.73
N VAL A 29 5.69 -4.24 -7.66
CA VAL A 29 4.71 -4.08 -6.57
C VAL A 29 4.51 -2.59 -6.28
N PRO A 30 3.38 -2.18 -5.69
CA PRO A 30 3.18 -0.79 -5.32
C PRO A 30 4.13 -0.36 -4.18
N LEU A 31 4.33 0.95 -4.02
CA LEU A 31 5.10 1.53 -2.90
C LEU A 31 4.48 1.16 -1.56
N GLY A 32 5.31 1.07 -0.52
CA GLY A 32 5.04 0.55 0.83
C GLY A 32 4.41 -0.85 0.88
N THR A 33 4.86 -1.72 -0.02
CA THR A 33 4.65 -3.16 0.12
C THR A 33 5.62 -3.72 1.17
N GLU A 34 5.09 -4.37 2.19
CA GLU A 34 5.82 -5.21 3.13
C GLU A 34 5.86 -6.65 2.62
N ILE A 35 7.01 -7.29 2.74
CA ILE A 35 7.28 -8.64 2.25
C ILE A 35 7.60 -9.51 3.46
N TYR A 36 6.76 -10.52 3.71
CA TYR A 36 6.91 -11.44 4.83
C TYR A 36 7.25 -12.86 4.36
N ASN A 37 7.72 -13.69 5.30
CA ASN A 37 7.72 -15.14 5.14
C ASN A 37 6.29 -15.69 5.01
N GLU A 38 6.17 -16.97 4.68
CA GLU A 38 4.90 -17.66 4.47
C GLU A 38 3.89 -17.43 5.61
N ASP A 39 4.33 -17.54 6.87
CA ASP A 39 3.46 -17.44 8.04
C ASP A 39 3.16 -16.00 8.51
N LYS A 40 3.70 -14.97 7.83
CA LYS A 40 3.63 -13.54 8.26
C LYS A 40 4.27 -13.22 9.61
N THR A 41 5.15 -14.08 10.10
CA THR A 41 5.82 -13.89 11.40
C THR A 41 7.11 -13.07 11.28
N VAL A 42 7.75 -13.09 10.11
CA VAL A 42 9.03 -12.43 9.87
C VAL A 42 8.91 -11.48 8.69
N LEU A 43 9.15 -10.20 8.94
CA LEU A 43 9.29 -9.18 7.90
C LEU A 43 10.66 -9.37 7.21
N LEU A 44 10.63 -9.67 5.92
CA LEU A 44 11.82 -9.87 5.10
C LEU A 44 12.32 -8.55 4.51
N SER A 45 11.41 -7.68 4.06
CA SER A 45 11.74 -6.36 3.49
C SER A 45 10.51 -5.47 3.41
N GLU A 46 10.71 -4.16 3.38
CA GLU A 46 9.68 -3.15 3.10
C GLU A 46 10.16 -2.25 1.95
N LEU A 47 9.29 -1.99 0.97
CA LEU A 47 9.61 -1.22 -0.24
C LEU A 47 8.94 0.15 -0.20
N ILE A 48 9.57 1.13 0.42
CA ILE A 48 8.99 2.47 0.68
C ILE A 48 9.31 3.44 -0.47
N ASN A 49 10.53 3.35 -1.02
CA ASN A 49 11.05 4.32 -1.97
C ASN A 49 10.81 3.89 -3.43
N LYS A 50 10.67 4.88 -4.32
CA LYS A 50 10.61 4.64 -5.77
C LYS A 50 11.89 3.96 -6.25
N ASP A 51 11.73 2.96 -7.12
CA ASP A 51 12.81 2.15 -7.71
C ASP A 51 13.61 1.29 -6.71
N GLN A 52 13.17 1.20 -5.45
CA GLN A 52 13.73 0.29 -4.46
C GLN A 52 13.51 -1.17 -4.88
N LYS A 53 14.54 -2.01 -4.70
CA LYS A 53 14.52 -3.43 -5.03
C LYS A 53 14.93 -4.26 -3.82
N ALA A 54 14.26 -5.39 -3.63
CA ALA A 54 14.65 -6.42 -2.67
C ALA A 54 14.84 -7.74 -3.42
N ILE A 55 15.95 -8.43 -3.16
CA ILE A 55 16.19 -9.77 -3.71
C ILE A 55 15.53 -10.76 -2.77
N LEU A 56 14.60 -11.57 -3.29
CA LEU A 56 13.78 -12.49 -2.49
C LEU A 56 14.20 -13.95 -2.62
N ALA A 57 14.86 -14.29 -3.73
CA ALA A 57 15.43 -15.59 -4.00
C ALA A 57 16.61 -15.42 -4.95
N PHE A 58 17.70 -16.15 -4.70
CA PHE A 58 18.85 -16.21 -5.60
C PHE A 58 18.73 -17.36 -6.62
N GLY A 59 19.21 -17.11 -7.84
CA GLY A 59 19.44 -18.19 -8.80
C GLY A 59 20.61 -19.08 -8.36
N GLY A 60 20.55 -20.36 -8.74
CA GLY A 60 21.66 -21.28 -8.51
C GLY A 60 22.89 -20.92 -9.35
N LYS A 61 24.10 -21.24 -8.85
CA LYS A 61 25.33 -21.07 -9.62
C LYS A 61 25.39 -22.06 -10.78
N GLY A 62 26.03 -21.64 -11.88
CA GLY A 62 26.30 -22.52 -13.02
C GLY A 62 27.23 -23.68 -12.65
N GLY A 63 27.03 -24.81 -13.32
CA GLY A 63 27.91 -25.97 -13.20
C GLY A 63 29.28 -25.73 -13.83
N LEU A 64 30.27 -26.53 -13.43
CA LEU A 64 31.63 -26.47 -13.94
C LEU A 64 31.82 -27.51 -15.04
N GLY A 65 32.21 -27.03 -16.22
CA GLY A 65 32.60 -27.89 -17.34
C GLY A 65 33.92 -28.61 -17.10
N ASN A 66 34.21 -29.61 -17.93
CA ASN A 66 35.42 -30.43 -17.79
C ASN A 66 36.73 -29.64 -17.87
N ALA A 67 36.78 -28.56 -18.65
CA ALA A 67 37.94 -27.67 -18.75
C ALA A 67 38.41 -27.14 -17.38
N HIS A 68 37.49 -26.92 -16.43
CA HIS A 68 37.81 -26.47 -15.07
C HIS A 68 38.58 -27.54 -14.26
N PHE A 69 38.44 -28.82 -14.60
CA PHE A 69 39.09 -29.94 -13.90
C PHE A 69 40.42 -30.39 -14.54
N LYS A 70 40.90 -29.66 -15.56
CA LYS A 70 42.16 -29.97 -16.23
C LYS A 70 43.34 -29.65 -15.31
N SER A 71 44.28 -30.58 -15.19
CA SER A 71 45.53 -30.39 -14.44
C SER A 71 46.70 -31.03 -15.19
N SER A 72 47.92 -30.81 -14.72
CA SER A 72 49.13 -31.46 -15.27
C SER A 72 49.01 -32.99 -15.30
N THR A 73 48.33 -33.58 -14.32
CA THR A 73 48.09 -35.02 -14.17
C THR A 73 46.77 -35.50 -14.78
N ASN A 74 45.86 -34.59 -15.14
CA ASN A 74 44.55 -34.90 -15.73
C ASN A 74 44.30 -34.05 -16.98
N GLN A 75 44.89 -34.47 -18.10
CA GLN A 75 44.88 -33.69 -19.34
C GLN A 75 43.56 -33.75 -20.12
N ALA A 76 42.79 -34.84 -19.95
CA ALA A 76 41.51 -35.08 -20.63
C ALA A 76 40.39 -35.41 -19.62
N PRO A 77 40.00 -34.45 -18.76
CA PRO A 77 38.96 -34.64 -17.75
C PRO A 77 37.62 -35.00 -18.38
N ARG A 78 36.94 -36.01 -17.81
CA ARG A 78 35.55 -36.39 -18.13
C ARG A 78 34.52 -35.94 -17.09
N LYS A 79 35.00 -35.33 -15.99
CA LYS A 79 34.17 -34.82 -14.90
C LYS A 79 33.53 -33.49 -15.27
N PHE A 80 32.29 -33.30 -14.86
CA PHE A 80 31.59 -32.02 -14.86
C PHE A 80 30.72 -31.93 -13.60
N THR A 81 30.24 -30.74 -13.26
CA THR A 81 29.21 -30.58 -12.21
C THR A 81 27.95 -29.99 -12.81
N TYR A 82 26.81 -30.38 -12.25
CA TYR A 82 25.53 -29.74 -12.54
C TYR A 82 25.47 -28.34 -11.90
N GLY A 83 24.57 -27.50 -12.39
CA GLY A 83 24.23 -26.24 -11.72
C GLY A 83 23.68 -26.49 -10.31
N GLU A 84 23.87 -25.51 -9.43
CA GLU A 84 23.31 -25.57 -8.08
C GLU A 84 21.79 -25.45 -8.12
N LYS A 85 21.13 -25.96 -7.07
CA LYS A 85 19.69 -25.81 -6.91
C LYS A 85 19.35 -24.32 -6.76
N LEU A 86 18.25 -23.92 -7.39
CA LEU A 86 17.68 -22.60 -7.21
C LEU A 86 17.05 -22.46 -5.82
N GLU A 87 17.00 -21.23 -5.31
CA GLU A 87 16.27 -20.93 -4.07
C GLU A 87 14.77 -20.80 -4.37
N GLU A 88 13.94 -21.53 -3.63
CA GLU A 88 12.48 -21.41 -3.67
C GLU A 88 11.99 -20.88 -2.32
N LYS A 89 11.06 -19.92 -2.36
CA LYS A 89 10.52 -19.32 -1.14
C LYS A 89 9.06 -18.96 -1.30
N TRP A 90 8.26 -19.37 -0.32
CA TRP A 90 6.92 -18.84 -0.13
C TRP A 90 7.00 -17.53 0.62
N ILE A 91 6.40 -16.49 0.03
CA ILE A 91 6.37 -15.15 0.59
C ILE A 91 4.93 -14.66 0.64
N ARG A 92 4.63 -13.79 1.59
CA ARG A 92 3.39 -13.04 1.62
C ARG A 92 3.68 -11.56 1.44
N LEU A 93 3.09 -11.00 0.37
CA LEU A 93 3.13 -9.57 0.10
C LEU A 93 1.93 -8.92 0.80
N SER A 94 2.21 -7.97 1.68
CA SER A 94 1.19 -7.17 2.36
C SER A 94 1.39 -5.72 1.94
N LEU A 95 0.42 -5.15 1.23
CA LEU A 95 0.44 -3.74 0.93
C LEU A 95 0.02 -2.95 2.18
N LYS A 96 0.89 -2.05 2.65
CA LYS A 96 0.62 -1.22 3.81
C LYS A 96 -0.13 0.04 3.37
N LEU A 97 -1.42 -0.06 3.04
CA LEU A 97 -2.14 1.09 2.48
C LEU A 97 -2.13 2.36 3.34
N PHE A 98 -2.13 3.48 2.61
CA PHE A 98 -1.22 4.62 2.75
C PHE A 98 -1.94 5.90 3.15
N ALA A 99 -2.63 5.91 4.28
CA ALA A 99 -3.15 7.16 4.80
C ALA A 99 -2.86 7.21 6.29
N ASP A 100 -2.07 8.21 6.69
CA ASP A 100 -1.95 8.54 8.10
C ASP A 100 -3.28 9.12 8.61
N VAL A 101 -4.00 9.81 7.72
CA VAL A 101 -5.26 10.50 8.01
C VAL A 101 -6.35 10.10 7.02
N GLY A 102 -7.49 9.62 7.52
CA GLY A 102 -8.68 9.36 6.73
C GLY A 102 -9.71 10.49 6.89
N ILE A 103 -10.13 11.12 5.79
CA ILE A 103 -11.15 12.19 5.83
C ILE A 103 -12.55 11.57 5.81
N ILE A 104 -13.37 11.93 6.80
CA ILE A 104 -14.77 11.52 6.93
C ILE A 104 -15.70 12.74 7.03
N GLY A 105 -17.02 12.53 6.94
CA GLY A 105 -18.04 13.58 7.00
C GLY A 105 -18.99 13.52 5.80
N LYS A 106 -20.17 14.16 5.87
CA LYS A 106 -21.25 14.08 4.86
C LYS A 106 -20.81 14.41 3.42
N PRO A 107 -21.55 13.95 2.39
CA PRO A 107 -21.37 14.44 1.03
C PRO A 107 -21.41 15.98 1.01
N ASN A 108 -20.60 16.61 0.16
CA ASN A 108 -20.52 18.08 0.03
C ASN A 108 -20.02 18.86 1.27
N ALA A 109 -19.58 18.19 2.34
CA ALA A 109 -18.94 18.83 3.48
C ALA A 109 -17.59 19.51 3.14
N GLY A 110 -17.12 19.45 1.89
CA GLY A 110 -15.87 20.09 1.47
C GLY A 110 -14.62 19.22 1.62
N LYS A 111 -14.77 17.90 1.82
CA LYS A 111 -13.66 16.93 1.92
C LYS A 111 -12.67 17.03 0.77
N SER A 112 -13.13 16.92 -0.47
CA SER A 112 -12.26 16.95 -1.65
C SER A 112 -11.66 18.35 -1.88
N THR A 113 -12.39 19.42 -1.52
CA THR A 113 -11.89 20.80 -1.55
C THR A 113 -10.79 21.04 -0.52
N LEU A 114 -10.93 20.48 0.68
CA LEU A 114 -9.87 20.52 1.69
C LEU A 114 -8.66 19.74 1.18
N LEU A 115 -8.88 18.51 0.71
CA LEU A 115 -7.81 17.64 0.22
C LEU A 115 -6.98 18.30 -0.88
N SER A 116 -7.64 18.97 -1.84
CA SER A 116 -6.96 19.68 -2.93
C SER A 116 -6.22 20.94 -2.48
N LYS A 117 -6.70 21.63 -1.43
CA LYS A 117 -6.02 22.80 -0.87
C LYS A 117 -4.80 22.42 -0.03
N ILE A 118 -4.90 21.31 0.71
CA ILE A 118 -3.83 20.88 1.61
C ILE A 118 -2.73 20.13 0.83
N SER A 119 -3.08 19.38 -0.22
CA SER A 119 -2.07 18.78 -1.09
C SER A 119 -1.45 19.88 -1.94
N GLY A 120 -0.18 20.24 -1.67
CA GLY A 120 0.59 21.18 -2.50
C GLY A 120 0.88 20.70 -3.94
N ALA A 121 0.18 19.67 -4.38
CA ALA A 121 0.17 19.07 -5.72
C ALA A 121 -1.28 18.66 -6.05
N GLU A 122 -1.61 18.49 -7.34
CA GLU A 122 -2.93 17.98 -7.73
C GLU A 122 -3.21 16.64 -7.03
N PRO A 123 -4.43 16.44 -6.49
CA PRO A 123 -4.82 15.19 -5.86
C PRO A 123 -4.54 14.01 -6.78
N LYS A 124 -3.80 13.02 -6.29
CA LYS A 124 -3.44 11.86 -7.11
C LYS A 124 -4.55 10.84 -7.04
N ILE A 125 -5.14 10.54 -8.20
CA ILE A 125 -5.99 9.38 -8.37
C ILE A 125 -5.07 8.17 -8.30
N ALA A 126 -5.28 7.32 -7.30
CA ALA A 126 -4.42 6.18 -7.08
C ALA A 126 -5.05 4.89 -7.61
N ASP A 127 -4.43 4.32 -8.65
CA ASP A 127 -4.86 3.07 -9.29
C ASP A 127 -4.32 1.87 -8.50
N TYR A 128 -4.91 1.64 -7.32
CA TYR A 128 -4.57 0.44 -6.55
C TYR A 128 -5.31 -0.77 -7.12
N PRO A 129 -4.63 -1.92 -7.33
CA PRO A 129 -5.21 -3.10 -7.98
C PRO A 129 -6.33 -3.78 -7.19
N PHE A 130 -6.73 -3.24 -6.04
CA PHE A 130 -7.77 -3.76 -5.15
C PHE A 130 -8.88 -2.75 -4.84
N THR A 131 -8.79 -1.52 -5.36
CA THR A 131 -9.82 -0.48 -5.16
C THR A 131 -10.76 -0.46 -6.36
N THR A 132 -12.06 -0.52 -6.13
CA THR A 132 -13.08 -0.36 -7.18
C THR A 132 -13.53 1.08 -7.37
N LEU A 133 -13.24 1.93 -6.37
CA LEU A 133 -13.30 3.37 -6.43
C LEU A 133 -11.88 3.87 -6.21
N HIS A 134 -11.33 4.62 -7.16
CA HIS A 134 -9.99 5.20 -7.01
C HIS A 134 -10.03 6.25 -5.89
N PRO A 135 -9.35 6.02 -4.75
CA PRO A 135 -9.33 7.02 -3.70
C PRO A 135 -8.57 8.25 -4.18
N ILE A 136 -9.07 9.41 -3.77
CA ILE A 136 -8.35 10.66 -3.94
C ILE A 136 -7.36 10.75 -2.77
N LEU A 137 -6.06 10.82 -3.10
CA LEU A 137 -4.99 11.00 -2.13
C LEU A 137 -4.40 12.40 -2.21
N GLY A 138 -4.20 12.99 -1.04
CA GLY A 138 -3.44 14.22 -0.85
C GLY A 138 -2.15 13.93 -0.09
N VAL A 139 -1.05 14.56 -0.51
CA VAL A 139 0.23 14.47 0.19
C VAL A 139 0.54 15.82 0.82
N LEU A 140 0.62 15.84 2.14
CA LEU A 140 1.09 16.98 2.91
C LEU A 140 2.59 16.86 3.12
N LYS A 141 3.35 17.90 2.79
CA LYS A 141 4.79 17.97 3.07
C LYS A 141 5.05 19.06 4.09
N ARG A 142 5.65 18.71 5.22
CA ARG A 142 6.13 19.68 6.22
C ARG A 142 7.53 19.27 6.67
N PHE A 143 8.52 20.12 6.36
CA PHE A 143 9.95 19.80 6.55
C PHE A 143 10.30 18.46 5.87
N ASP A 144 10.84 17.50 6.62
CA ASP A 144 11.23 16.16 6.14
C ASP A 144 10.13 15.10 6.34
N GLN A 145 8.90 15.51 6.69
CA GLN A 145 7.78 14.60 6.91
C GLN A 145 6.73 14.71 5.80
N GLU A 146 6.33 13.56 5.28
CA GLU A 146 5.20 13.40 4.37
C GLU A 146 4.04 12.75 5.14
N ILE A 147 2.89 13.41 5.16
CA ILE A 147 1.65 12.86 5.74
C ILE A 147 0.71 12.58 4.57
N ILE A 148 0.24 11.34 4.48
CA ILE A 148 -0.69 10.95 3.42
C ILE A 148 -2.11 11.03 3.96
N VAL A 149 -2.95 11.75 3.22
CA VAL A 149 -4.34 11.99 3.55
C VAL A 149 -5.19 11.35 2.46
N ALA A 150 -6.18 10.54 2.84
CA ALA A 150 -7.11 9.92 1.90
C ALA A 150 -8.53 10.43 2.12
N ASP A 151 -9.22 10.79 1.04
CA ASP A 151 -10.68 10.89 1.07
C ASP A 151 -11.26 9.48 1.19
N ILE A 152 -12.26 9.32 2.05
CA ILE A 152 -12.94 8.05 2.29
C ILE A 152 -14.32 8.08 1.59
N PRO A 153 -14.39 7.78 0.27
CA PRO A 153 -15.66 7.54 -0.37
C PRO A 153 -16.32 6.28 0.23
N GLY A 154 -17.58 6.40 0.63
CA GLY A 154 -18.44 5.24 0.88
C GLY A 154 -18.76 4.88 2.32
N LEU A 155 -18.19 5.52 3.36
CA LEU A 155 -18.75 5.38 4.72
C LEU A 155 -20.23 5.84 4.79
N ILE A 156 -20.59 6.78 3.91
CA ILE A 156 -21.84 7.54 3.91
C ILE A 156 -22.86 7.08 2.85
N HIS A 157 -22.62 5.96 2.17
CA HIS A 157 -23.48 5.46 1.08
C HIS A 157 -23.87 3.99 1.24
N GLY A 158 -24.20 3.57 2.47
CA GLY A 158 -24.76 2.23 2.69
C GLY A 158 -23.76 1.11 2.39
N ALA A 159 -22.47 1.30 2.67
CA ALA A 159 -21.44 0.26 2.50
C ALA A 159 -21.73 -1.04 3.29
N HIS A 160 -22.66 -1.00 4.24
CA HIS A 160 -23.19 -2.17 4.95
C HIS A 160 -24.13 -3.06 4.12
N GLU A 161 -24.76 -2.56 3.05
CA GLU A 161 -25.81 -3.31 2.30
C GLU A 161 -25.30 -4.13 1.09
N GLY A 162 -23.99 -4.32 0.96
CA GLY A 162 -23.47 -5.50 0.29
C GLY A 162 -22.79 -5.31 -1.06
N LYS A 163 -22.15 -6.42 -1.46
CA LYS A 163 -21.07 -6.60 -2.44
C LYS A 163 -19.72 -6.25 -1.84
N GLY A 164 -18.85 -7.25 -1.65
CA GLY A 164 -17.53 -7.22 -0.98
C GLY A 164 -16.43 -6.30 -1.58
N LEU A 165 -16.84 -5.16 -2.11
CA LEU A 165 -16.06 -3.98 -2.50
C LEU A 165 -15.75 -3.08 -1.30
N GLY A 166 -16.72 -2.91 -0.39
CA GLY A 166 -16.59 -2.07 0.81
C GLY A 166 -15.50 -2.60 1.74
N ASP A 167 -15.51 -3.89 2.07
CA ASP A 167 -14.58 -4.47 3.05
C ASP A 167 -13.10 -4.27 2.71
N LYS A 168 -12.73 -4.29 1.43
CA LYS A 168 -11.33 -4.09 1.02
C LYS A 168 -10.93 -2.63 1.16
N PHE A 169 -11.74 -1.69 0.67
CA PHE A 169 -11.47 -0.26 0.79
C PHE A 169 -11.46 0.19 2.27
N LEU A 170 -12.41 -0.32 3.04
CA LEU A 170 -12.60 0.06 4.44
C LEU A 170 -11.52 -0.57 5.36
N ALA A 171 -10.96 -1.73 4.98
CA ALA A 171 -9.73 -2.26 5.60
C ALA A 171 -8.53 -1.31 5.48
N HIS A 172 -8.59 -0.30 4.61
CA HIS A 172 -7.55 0.72 4.49
C HIS A 172 -7.79 1.87 5.49
N ILE A 173 -9.05 2.18 5.83
CA ILE A 173 -9.42 3.16 6.86
C ILE A 173 -9.05 2.65 8.25
N GLU A 174 -9.25 1.35 8.50
CA GLU A 174 -8.83 0.68 9.74
C GLU A 174 -7.35 0.92 10.07
N ARG A 175 -6.53 1.25 9.07
CA ARG A 175 -5.09 1.49 9.23
C ARG A 175 -4.71 2.97 9.34
N CYS A 176 -5.65 3.89 9.14
CA CYS A 176 -5.44 5.31 9.41
C CYS A 176 -5.14 5.52 10.90
N LYS A 177 -4.17 6.37 11.24
CA LYS A 177 -3.88 6.69 12.65
C LYS A 177 -4.90 7.66 13.21
N VAL A 178 -5.39 8.56 12.35
CA VAL A 178 -6.31 9.64 12.69
C VAL A 178 -7.46 9.66 11.69
N LEU A 179 -8.66 9.97 12.19
CA LEU A 179 -9.82 10.32 11.37
C LEU A 179 -9.99 11.85 11.42
N LEU A 180 -10.08 12.48 10.25
CA LEU A 180 -10.37 13.91 10.13
C LEU A 180 -11.83 14.08 9.72
N HIS A 181 -12.68 14.45 10.66
CA HIS A 181 -14.11 14.63 10.46
C HIS A 181 -14.43 16.05 10.02
N ILE A 182 -14.84 16.19 8.76
CA ILE A 182 -15.25 17.48 8.21
C ILE A 182 -16.74 17.68 8.42
N ILE A 183 -17.09 18.74 9.14
CA ILE A 183 -18.46 19.16 9.38
C ILE A 183 -18.73 20.43 8.59
N ASP A 184 -19.85 20.48 7.87
CA ASP A 184 -20.33 21.69 7.21
C ASP A 184 -21.15 22.53 8.19
N CYS A 185 -20.62 23.68 8.58
CA CYS A 185 -21.30 24.56 9.52
C CYS A 185 -22.33 25.49 8.88
N SER A 186 -22.48 25.49 7.55
CA SER A 186 -23.57 26.22 6.89
C SER A 186 -24.92 25.50 7.04
N GLU A 187 -24.90 24.21 7.41
CA GLU A 187 -26.09 23.43 7.66
C GLU A 187 -26.63 23.67 9.06
N LYS A 188 -27.93 23.96 9.20
CA LYS A 188 -28.57 24.21 10.50
C LYS A 188 -28.46 23.03 11.48
N ASN A 189 -28.35 21.80 10.96
CA ASN A 189 -28.35 20.56 11.73
C ASN A 189 -26.97 19.88 11.70
N PHE A 190 -25.89 20.66 11.67
CA PHE A 190 -24.54 20.12 11.57
C PHE A 190 -24.18 19.15 12.73
N MET A 191 -24.79 19.32 13.91
CA MET A 191 -24.65 18.39 15.03
C MET A 191 -25.31 17.03 14.76
N ASP A 192 -26.49 17.02 14.11
CA ASP A 192 -27.12 15.76 13.68
C ASP A 192 -26.25 15.05 12.64
N ASN A 193 -25.62 15.82 11.74
CA ASN A 193 -24.69 15.26 10.76
C ASN A 193 -23.48 14.59 11.40
N TYR A 194 -22.90 15.21 12.43
CA TYR A 194 -21.83 14.62 13.22
C TYR A 194 -22.27 13.28 13.82
N ASN A 195 -23.41 13.28 14.51
CA ASN A 195 -23.95 12.08 15.15
C ASN A 195 -24.26 10.96 14.14
N ILE A 196 -24.80 11.29 12.97
CA ILE A 196 -25.06 10.30 11.92
C ILE A 196 -23.76 9.63 11.46
N VAL A 197 -22.69 10.40 11.25
CA VAL A 197 -21.40 9.85 10.82
C VAL A 197 -20.77 9.03 11.95
N GLN A 198 -20.88 9.45 13.21
CA GLN A 198 -20.44 8.68 14.37
C GLN A 198 -21.17 7.33 14.48
N ASP A 199 -22.50 7.33 14.34
CA ASP A 199 -23.30 6.11 14.34
C ASP A 199 -22.89 5.17 13.21
N GLU A 200 -22.55 5.70 12.03
CA GLU A 200 -22.03 4.91 10.91
C GLU A 200 -20.66 4.28 11.24
N ILE A 201 -19.74 5.03 11.86
CA ILE A 201 -18.45 4.52 12.32
C ILE A 201 -18.62 3.39 13.34
N VAL A 202 -19.51 3.59 14.32
CA VAL A 202 -19.80 2.59 15.37
C VAL A 202 -20.44 1.34 14.76
N LYS A 203 -21.45 1.51 13.89
CA LYS A 203 -22.10 0.39 13.18
C LYS A 203 -21.12 -0.38 12.30
N TYR A 204 -20.13 0.30 11.72
CA TYR A 204 -19.07 -0.33 10.94
C TYR A 204 -18.15 -1.22 11.78
N GLY A 205 -17.83 -0.80 13.00
CA GLY A 205 -17.01 -1.57 13.93
C GLY A 205 -15.52 -1.56 13.58
N LYS A 206 -14.79 -2.61 13.97
CA LYS A 206 -13.33 -2.76 13.75
C LYS A 206 -12.48 -1.64 14.37
N ASN A 207 -12.90 -1.16 15.53
CA ASN A 207 -12.18 -0.19 16.35
C ASN A 207 -11.95 1.17 15.67
N LEU A 208 -12.72 1.53 14.63
CA LEU A 208 -12.63 2.87 14.04
C LEU A 208 -13.05 3.96 15.05
N ASN A 209 -14.00 3.66 15.93
CA ASN A 209 -14.45 4.53 17.02
C ASN A 209 -13.40 4.70 18.13
N GLU A 210 -12.36 3.85 18.17
CA GLU A 210 -11.25 3.97 19.13
C GLU A 210 -10.12 4.86 18.57
N LYS A 211 -10.20 5.27 17.30
CA LYS A 211 -9.18 6.10 16.67
C LYS A 211 -9.26 7.53 17.18
N ILE A 212 -8.12 8.22 17.10
CA ILE A 212 -8.07 9.66 17.32
C ILE A 212 -8.90 10.33 16.24
N GLU A 213 -9.93 11.06 16.66
CA GLU A 213 -10.75 11.89 15.79
C GLU A 213 -10.36 13.36 15.94
N LEU A 214 -10.09 14.00 14.82
CA LEU A 214 -9.94 15.45 14.72
C LEU A 214 -11.16 15.99 13.99
N VAL A 215 -11.91 16.88 14.63
CA VAL A 215 -13.04 17.54 14.00
C VAL A 215 -12.61 18.86 13.39
N ALA A 216 -12.93 19.06 12.12
CA ALA A 216 -12.64 20.29 11.38
C ALA A 216 -13.94 20.87 10.81
N LEU A 217 -14.13 22.15 11.10
CA LEU A 217 -15.32 22.90 10.75
C LEU A 217 -15.08 23.61 9.42
N SER A 218 -15.87 23.26 8.42
CA SER A 218 -15.83 23.84 7.08
C SER A 218 -16.92 24.89 6.91
N LYS A 219 -16.70 25.80 5.94
CA LYS A 219 -17.61 26.92 5.63
C LYS A 219 -17.94 27.82 6.83
N SER A 220 -16.99 27.94 7.77
CA SER A 220 -17.16 28.75 8.98
C SER A 220 -17.31 30.24 8.71
N ASP A 221 -16.92 30.70 7.51
CA ASP A 221 -17.17 32.05 7.01
C ASP A 221 -18.66 32.37 6.85
N LEU A 222 -19.52 31.35 6.74
CA LEU A 222 -20.97 31.50 6.62
C LEU A 222 -21.70 31.52 7.97
N ILE A 223 -20.99 31.33 9.09
CA ILE A 223 -21.59 31.34 10.43
C ILE A 223 -21.57 32.78 10.98
N SER A 224 -22.64 33.52 10.76
CA SER A 224 -22.81 34.83 11.41
C SER A 224 -23.27 34.73 12.87
N ASP A 225 -24.05 33.69 13.23
CA ASP A 225 -24.81 33.68 14.51
C ASP A 225 -24.75 32.38 15.34
N GLN A 226 -24.15 31.28 14.86
CA GLN A 226 -24.12 29.98 15.56
C GLN A 226 -22.82 29.68 16.33
N LYS A 227 -22.17 30.72 16.89
CA LYS A 227 -20.91 30.55 17.65
C LYS A 227 -21.06 29.75 18.95
N LYS A 228 -22.26 29.72 19.55
CA LYS A 228 -22.51 29.04 20.83
C LYS A 228 -22.45 27.51 20.70
N ASP A 229 -23.09 26.95 19.68
CA ASP A 229 -23.13 25.51 19.45
C ASP A 229 -21.74 24.95 19.08
N LEU A 230 -20.89 25.79 18.45
CA LEU A 230 -19.49 25.47 18.17
C LEU A 230 -18.63 25.31 19.44
N LEU A 231 -18.95 26.06 20.50
CA LEU A 231 -18.21 26.06 21.76
C LEU A 231 -18.57 24.87 22.66
N GLU A 232 -19.74 24.27 22.48
CA GLU A 232 -20.12 23.03 23.19
C GLU A 232 -19.38 21.79 22.65
N MET A 233 -18.70 21.93 21.51
CA MET A 233 -17.99 20.85 20.82
C MET A 233 -16.50 20.72 21.20
N ILE A 234 -15.92 21.74 21.86
CA ILE A 234 -14.50 21.83 22.25
C ILE A 234 -14.37 21.56 23.76
#